data_AF-A0A2N6VBQ5-F1
#
_entry.id   AF-A0A2N6VBQ5-F1
#
_cell.length_a   1.000
_cell.length_b   1.000
_cell.length_c   1.000
_cell.angle_alpha   90.00
_cell.angle_beta   90.00
_cell.angle_gamma   90.00
#
_symmetry.space_group_name_H-M   'P 1'
#
loop_
_entity.id
_entity.type
_entity.pdbx_description
1 polymer ?
#
loop_
_entity_poly.entity_id
_entity_poly.type
_entity_poly.pdbx_seq_one_letter_code
_entity_poly.pdbx_strand_id
1 'polypeptide(L)' 'ADTPLFAAISEDNPKLRAALEKSIPMRRLAQPEDLANAVAFFARPDSAYITGQTLSVSGGLTMA' A
#
# COMPACT_ATOMS: atom_id res chain seq x y z
N ALA A 1 5.27 -6.87 3.56
CA ALA A 1 4.77 -5.64 4.17
C ALA A 1 5.19 -5.72 5.62
N ASP A 2 6.01 -4.78 6.05
CA ASP A 2 6.58 -4.77 7.39
C ASP A 2 5.59 -4.15 8.37
N THR A 3 4.41 -4.77 8.47
CA THR A 3 3.32 -4.35 9.36
C THR A 3 2.93 -5.49 10.30
N PRO A 4 2.55 -5.20 11.56
CA PRO A 4 2.19 -6.24 12.54
C PRO A 4 1.05 -7.15 12.07
N LEU A 5 0.04 -6.58 11.40
CA LEU A 5 -1.07 -7.35 10.84
C LEU A 5 -0.59 -8.35 9.78
N PHE A 6 0.31 -7.92 8.90
CA PHE A 6 0.80 -8.80 7.84
C PHE A 6 1.75 -9.87 8.38
N ALA A 7 2.58 -9.53 9.37
CA ALA A 7 3.43 -10.49 10.06
C ALA A 7 2.60 -11.65 10.63
N ALA A 8 1.57 -11.34 11.43
CA ALA A 8 0.67 -12.32 12.03
C ALA A 8 -0.01 -13.24 11.00
N ILE A 9 -0.42 -12.70 9.85
CA ILE A 9 -1.10 -13.46 8.79
C ILE A 9 -0.12 -14.32 7.96
N SER A 10 1.10 -13.82 7.78
CA SER A 10 2.10 -14.45 6.89
C SER A 10 2.86 -15.62 7.53
N GLU A 11 3.06 -15.61 8.84
CA GLU A 11 3.66 -16.73 9.59
C GLU A 11 2.83 -18.00 9.44
N ASP A 12 1.50 -17.86 9.44
CA ASP A 12 0.57 -18.97 9.28
C ASP A 12 0.38 -19.43 7.82
N ASN A 13 0.74 -18.60 6.83
CA ASN A 13 0.42 -18.86 5.42
C ASN A 13 1.44 -18.28 4.41
N PRO A 14 2.58 -18.95 4.20
CA PRO A 14 3.59 -18.50 3.22
C PRO A 14 3.08 -18.46 1.78
N LYS A 15 2.09 -19.28 1.43
CA LYS A 15 1.44 -19.26 0.10
C LYS A 15 0.66 -17.98 -0.16
N LEU A 16 0.11 -17.37 0.88
CA LEU A 16 -0.67 -16.14 0.77
C LEU A 16 0.22 -14.97 0.34
N ARG A 17 1.43 -14.88 0.88
CA ARG A 17 2.41 -13.86 0.47
C ARG A 17 2.73 -13.94 -1.01
N ALA A 18 3.08 -15.14 -1.50
CA ALA A 18 3.40 -15.33 -2.92
C ALA A 18 2.19 -15.05 -3.83
N ALA A 19 0.97 -15.40 -3.41
CA ALA A 19 -0.24 -15.12 -4.16
C ALA A 19 -0.51 -13.60 -4.27
N LEU A 20 -0.31 -12.85 -3.18
CA LEU A 20 -0.45 -11.39 -3.16
C LEU A 20 0.61 -10.69 -4.00
N GLU A 21 1.88 -11.09 -3.89
CA GLU A 21 2.94 -10.55 -4.75
C GLU A 21 2.67 -10.84 -6.22
N LYS A 22 2.00 -11.96 -6.55
CA LYS A 22 1.60 -12.29 -7.91
C LYS A 22 0.42 -11.44 -8.42
N SER A 23 -0.52 -11.08 -7.56
CA SER A 23 -1.71 -10.29 -7.95
C SER A 23 -1.44 -8.80 -8.02
N ILE A 24 -0.45 -8.29 -7.26
CA ILE A 24 -0.03 -6.89 -7.32
C ILE A 24 0.77 -6.64 -8.61
N PRO A 25 0.37 -5.71 -9.49
CA PRO A 25 1.10 -5.39 -10.71
C PRO A 25 2.57 -5.00 -10.49
N MET A 26 2.87 -4.27 -9.42
CA MET A 26 4.24 -3.91 -9.03
C MET A 26 5.07 -5.06 -8.44
N ARG A 27 4.51 -6.28 -8.32
CA ARG A 27 5.19 -7.51 -7.90
C ARG A 27 5.88 -7.46 -6.52
N ARG A 28 5.39 -6.58 -5.64
CA ARG A 28 5.88 -6.48 -4.28
C ARG A 28 4.75 -6.09 -3.35
N LEU A 29 4.88 -6.47 -2.09
CA LEU A 29 4.03 -5.92 -1.04
C LEU A 29 4.39 -4.45 -0.79
N ALA A 30 3.37 -3.67 -0.43
CA ALA A 30 3.58 -2.32 0.06
C ALA A 30 4.39 -2.35 1.36
N GLN A 31 5.23 -1.35 1.53
CA GLN A 31 5.93 -1.07 2.77
C GLN A 31 5.30 0.13 3.48
N PRO A 32 5.49 0.28 4.80
CA PRO A 32 4.92 1.40 5.56
C PRO A 32 5.22 2.77 4.93
N GLU A 33 6.38 2.93 4.33
CA GLU A 33 6.84 4.16 3.68
C GLU A 33 6.01 4.50 2.42
N ASP A 34 5.50 3.50 1.69
CA ASP A 34 4.66 3.74 0.51
C ASP A 34 3.38 4.51 0.89
N LEU A 35 2.77 4.14 2.03
CA LEU A 35 1.59 4.81 2.55
C LEU A 35 1.96 6.15 3.22
N ALA A 36 3.04 6.18 4.01
CA ALA A 36 3.48 7.40 4.69
C ALA A 36 3.79 8.53 3.70
N ASN A 37 4.45 8.21 2.58
CA ASN A 37 4.75 9.19 1.52
C ASN A 37 3.49 9.73 0.83
N ALA A 38 2.48 8.90 0.62
CA ALA A 38 1.19 9.32 0.05
C ALA A 38 0.43 10.25 1.01
N VAL A 39 0.45 9.95 2.32
CA VAL A 39 -0.12 10.84 3.35
C VAL A 39 0.67 12.15 3.41
N ALA A 40 2.01 12.08 3.40
CA ALA A 40 2.87 13.25 3.42
C ALA A 40 2.62 14.15 2.20
N PHE A 41 2.37 13.59 1.02
CA PHE A 41 1.97 14.35 -0.17
C PHE A 41 0.75 15.24 0.13
N PHE A 42 -0.35 14.67 0.64
CA PHE A 42 -1.55 15.44 0.99
C PHE A 42 -1.34 16.43 2.13
N ALA A 43 -0.44 16.13 3.06
CA ALA A 43 -0.16 16.99 4.21
C ALA A 43 0.74 18.19 3.89
N ARG A 44 1.35 18.25 2.70
CA ARG A 44 2.27 19.33 2.33
C ARG A 44 1.54 20.65 2.05
N PRO A 45 2.17 21.81 2.32
CA PRO A 45 1.58 23.11 2.03
C PRO A 45 1.24 23.34 0.54
N ASP A 46 1.98 22.71 -0.38
CA ASP A 46 1.74 22.82 -1.82
C ASP A 46 0.49 22.07 -2.30
N SER A 47 -0.06 21.18 -1.46
CA SER A 47 -1.28 20.42 -1.74
C SER A 47 -2.54 21.08 -1.17
N ALA A 48 -2.45 22.32 -0.67
CA ALA A 48 -3.52 23.01 0.06
C ALA A 48 -4.84 23.19 -0.72
N TYR A 49 -4.83 23.11 -2.05
CA TYR A 49 -6.03 23.22 -2.89
C TYR A 49 -6.60 21.86 -3.36
N ILE A 50 -6.00 20.75 -2.91
CA ILE A 50 -6.45 19.40 -3.25
C ILE A 50 -7.39 18.91 -2.15
N THR A 51 -8.65 18.67 -2.49
CA THR A 51 -9.66 18.14 -1.57
C THR A 51 -10.64 17.21 -2.28
N GLY A 52 -11.31 16.34 -1.52
CA GLY A 52 -12.29 15.37 -2.02
C GLY A 52 -11.69 14.23 -2.88
N GLN A 53 -10.36 14.12 -2.93
CA GLN A 53 -9.68 13.10 -3.74
C GLN A 53 -9.40 11.84 -2.94
N THR A 54 -9.47 10.69 -3.61
CA THR A 54 -9.03 9.40 -3.07
C THR A 54 -7.83 8.93 -3.89
N LEU A 55 -6.69 8.71 -3.23
CA LEU A 55 -5.50 8.15 -3.86
C LEU A 55 -5.39 6.67 -3.53
N SER A 56 -5.44 5.81 -4.55
CA SER A 56 -5.21 4.38 -4.39
C SER A 56 -3.71 4.10 -4.22
N VAL A 57 -3.30 3.64 -3.03
CA VAL A 57 -1.90 3.26 -2.71
C VAL A 57 -1.81 1.73 -2.63
N SER A 58 -2.13 1.05 -3.73
CA SER A 58 -2.28 -0.41 -3.75
C SER A 58 -1.27 -1.14 -4.64
N GLY A 59 -0.29 -0.42 -5.21
CA GLY A 59 0.64 -1.00 -6.18
C GLY A 59 -0.04 -1.53 -7.45
N GLY A 60 -1.27 -1.06 -7.74
CA GLY A 60 -2.11 -1.49 -8.85
C GLY A 60 -3.05 -2.66 -8.54
N LEU A 61 -3.11 -3.14 -7.30
CA LEU A 61 -4.00 -4.26 -6.93
C LEU A 61 -5.49 -3.91 -7.10
N THR A 62 -5.84 -2.65 -6.83
CA THR A 62 -7.17 -2.10 -7.02
C THR A 62 -7.13 -1.02 -8.09
N MET A 63 -7.48 -1.42 -9.32
CA MET A 63 -7.75 -0.52 -10.44
C MET A 63 -9.22 -0.73 -10.82
N ALA A 64 -10.08 0.23 -10.44
CA ALA A 64 -11.39 0.41 -11.04
C ALA A 64 -11.28 1.52 -12.08
#